data_AF-A0A1C6C3M6-F1
#
_entry.id   AF-A0A1C6C3M6-F1
#
_cell.length_a   1.000
_cell.length_b   1.000
_cell.length_c   1.000
_cell.angle_alpha   90.00
_cell.angle_beta   90.00
_cell.angle_gamma   90.00
#
_symmetry.space_group_name_H-M   'P 1'
#
loop_
_entity.id
_entity.type
_entity.pdbx_description
1 polymer ?
#
loop_
_entity_poly.entity_id
_entity_poly.type
_entity_poly.pdbx_seq_one_letter_code
_entity_poly.pdbx_strand_id
1 'polypeptide(L)'
;MESIVKMVYKMDLNILKISCNGKAFDVSRIKDIPIEQWVFPFCSKGVKWNGLYEELKAFTESNDFTLHFDSDDTSFEIVKYALSETPAKLIGTNNIITILYNENPFTTRITVNGNVFNTARIQNRSIDEWINPIQIRDLQWNGIFEEITEFIGTDVYKIYFVGKQEFMKLLIDKCQKNVDVFYRDPKIAEKVNKVKQPVKSTPNTALSALPKVNTENISLSVKKTAEKLKNTAAESDSTENLNNIPIKNDFIRKNIMSFCAVISIIMTFLPFASFSAKAGDVTGNKISVSGFETLFGVNEIKVGSNSSIFGLILFLVPIIIIVMNYIKPLKPFKKYIAVGAPALGIIGEFITFFDLRGAFKTFIQDEGAKLSSSLGIGFFLILASYILTAVVGLMMYHGMELPKKKKNRK
;
A
#
# COMPACT_ATOMS: atom_id res chain seq x y z
N MET A 1 -20.63 -23.53 7.76
CA MET A 1 -19.56 -22.61 7.33
C MET A 1 -20.09 -21.24 7.70
N GLU A 2 -19.45 -20.50 8.61
CA GLU A 2 -19.97 -19.22 9.12
C GLU A 2 -20.07 -18.22 7.95
N SER A 3 -21.26 -17.66 7.70
CA SER A 3 -21.49 -16.77 6.57
C SER A 3 -20.83 -15.42 6.81
N ILE A 4 -19.91 -15.01 5.94
CA ILE A 4 -19.23 -13.72 6.04
C ILE A 4 -19.89 -12.72 5.09
N VAL A 5 -20.58 -11.74 5.67
CA VAL A 5 -21.19 -10.61 4.95
C VAL A 5 -20.17 -9.48 4.89
N LYS A 6 -19.83 -9.03 3.69
CA LYS A 6 -19.00 -7.83 3.48
C LYS A 6 -19.88 -6.65 3.15
N MET A 7 -19.74 -5.60 3.95
CA MET A 7 -20.48 -4.36 3.82
C MET A 7 -19.52 -3.18 3.79
N VAL A 8 -19.67 -2.32 2.78
CA VAL A 8 -18.90 -1.08 2.63
C VAL A 8 -19.87 0.09 2.63
N TYR A 9 -19.71 1.00 3.59
CA TYR A 9 -20.51 2.20 3.73
C TYR A 9 -19.61 3.43 3.82
N LYS A 10 -19.82 4.40 2.93
CA LYS A 10 -19.13 5.69 2.93
C LYS A 10 -20.15 6.79 2.73
N MET A 11 -20.52 7.46 3.82
CA MET A 11 -21.52 8.53 3.84
C MET A 11 -21.16 9.66 2.87
N ASP A 12 -19.92 10.16 2.92
CA ASP A 12 -19.43 11.27 2.09
C ASP A 12 -19.49 10.98 0.58
N LEU A 13 -19.43 9.71 0.20
CA LEU A 13 -19.42 9.27 -1.19
C LEU A 13 -20.76 8.67 -1.63
N ASN A 14 -21.75 8.63 -0.73
CA ASN A 14 -23.04 7.94 -0.92
C ASN A 14 -22.86 6.50 -1.45
N ILE A 15 -21.90 5.77 -0.88
CA ILE A 15 -21.61 4.38 -1.25
C ILE A 15 -22.16 3.47 -0.17
N LEU A 16 -23.06 2.58 -0.56
CA LEU A 16 -23.48 1.43 0.24
C LEU A 16 -23.41 0.19 -0.65
N LYS A 17 -22.61 -0.80 -0.25
CA LYS A 17 -22.50 -2.09 -0.94
C LYS A 17 -22.48 -3.22 0.08
N ILE A 18 -23.33 -4.22 -0.13
CA ILE A 18 -23.41 -5.40 0.71
C ILE A 18 -23.27 -6.64 -0.18
N SER A 19 -22.49 -7.61 0.26
CA SER A 19 -22.23 -8.85 -0.49
C SER A 19 -21.94 -10.02 0.43
N CYS A 20 -22.32 -11.23 0.00
CA CYS A 20 -22.00 -12.49 0.69
C CYS A 20 -21.81 -13.58 -0.37
N ASN A 21 -20.74 -14.38 -0.27
CA ASN A 21 -20.45 -15.50 -1.17
C ASN A 21 -20.55 -15.17 -2.68
N GLY A 22 -20.10 -13.97 -3.07
CA GLY A 22 -20.16 -13.49 -4.46
C GLY A 22 -21.52 -12.99 -4.94
N LYS A 23 -22.57 -13.08 -4.12
CA LYS A 23 -23.89 -12.48 -4.37
C LYS A 23 -23.93 -11.06 -3.81
N ALA A 24 -24.50 -10.13 -4.56
CA ALA A 24 -24.77 -8.77 -4.10
C ALA A 24 -26.16 -8.71 -3.44
N PHE A 25 -26.25 -8.00 -2.33
CA PHE A 25 -27.53 -7.69 -1.68
C PHE A 25 -28.14 -6.44 -2.33
N ASP A 26 -29.46 -6.44 -2.52
CA ASP A 26 -30.17 -5.30 -3.08
C ASP A 26 -30.35 -4.18 -2.03
N VAL A 27 -29.53 -3.14 -2.17
CA VAL A 27 -29.52 -1.95 -1.32
C VAL A 27 -30.41 -0.82 -1.85
N SER A 28 -31.11 -1.02 -2.96
CA SER A 28 -31.93 0.04 -3.59
C SER A 28 -33.00 0.62 -2.66
N ARG A 29 -33.57 -0.22 -1.78
CA ARG A 29 -34.60 0.14 -0.80
C ARG A 29 -34.12 1.12 0.28
N ILE A 30 -32.81 1.18 0.54
CA ILE A 30 -32.21 1.94 1.65
C ILE A 30 -31.15 2.95 1.20
N LYS A 31 -30.94 3.09 -0.12
CA LYS A 31 -29.86 3.90 -0.69
C LYS A 31 -29.90 5.38 -0.26
N ASP A 32 -31.09 5.95 -0.12
CA ASP A 32 -31.29 7.36 0.25
C ASP A 32 -31.77 7.53 1.70
N ILE A 33 -31.62 6.48 2.51
CA ILE A 33 -32.04 6.46 3.91
C ILE A 33 -30.78 6.57 4.79
N PRO A 34 -30.79 7.40 5.83
CA PRO A 34 -29.64 7.54 6.72
C PRO A 34 -29.43 6.27 7.58
N ILE A 35 -28.18 5.98 7.95
CA ILE A 35 -27.80 4.75 8.67
C ILE A 35 -28.52 4.56 9.99
N GLU A 36 -28.79 5.65 10.69
CA GLU A 36 -29.56 5.71 11.93
C GLU A 36 -30.97 5.14 11.78
N GLN A 37 -31.51 5.11 10.54
CA GLN A 37 -32.85 4.62 10.25
C GLN A 37 -32.83 3.20 9.69
N TRP A 38 -31.99 2.89 8.69
CA TRP A 38 -32.04 1.57 8.05
C TRP A 38 -31.34 0.47 8.85
N VAL A 39 -30.60 0.77 9.90
CA VAL A 39 -30.19 -0.31 10.82
C VAL A 39 -31.37 -0.91 11.59
N PHE A 40 -32.47 -0.16 11.75
CA PHE A 40 -33.68 -0.58 12.46
C PHE A 40 -34.86 -0.88 11.52
N PRO A 41 -35.87 -1.63 11.97
CA PRO A 41 -37.10 -1.82 11.21
C PRO A 41 -37.83 -0.49 11.00
N PHE A 42 -38.30 -0.24 9.77
CA PHE A 42 -39.15 0.91 9.48
C PHE A 42 -40.15 0.60 8.37
N CYS A 43 -41.21 1.41 8.33
CA CYS A 43 -42.16 1.45 7.22
C CYS A 43 -42.34 2.91 6.80
N SER A 44 -41.90 3.26 5.59
CA SER A 44 -41.97 4.62 5.09
C SER A 44 -42.21 4.62 3.58
N LYS A 45 -43.15 5.46 3.11
CA LYS A 45 -43.48 5.63 1.68
C LYS A 45 -43.73 4.31 0.93
N GLY A 46 -44.35 3.32 1.60
CA GLY A 46 -44.63 2.00 1.03
C GLY A 46 -43.46 1.02 0.99
N VAL A 47 -42.26 1.41 1.47
CA VAL A 47 -41.12 0.53 1.66
C VAL A 47 -41.18 -0.05 3.07
N LYS A 48 -41.29 -1.38 3.16
CA LYS A 48 -41.15 -2.14 4.41
C LYS A 48 -39.71 -2.66 4.50
N TRP A 49 -39.04 -2.33 5.61
CA TRP A 49 -37.69 -2.76 5.91
C TRP A 49 -37.64 -3.37 7.30
N ASN A 50 -37.11 -4.59 7.43
CA ASN A 50 -37.16 -5.34 8.70
C ASN A 50 -35.97 -5.08 9.62
N GLY A 51 -35.11 -4.10 9.29
CA GLY A 51 -33.87 -3.81 10.00
C GLY A 51 -32.70 -4.62 9.44
N LEU A 52 -31.48 -4.14 9.71
CA LEU A 52 -30.27 -4.68 9.11
C LEU A 52 -30.10 -6.18 9.42
N TYR A 53 -30.30 -6.58 10.69
CA TYR A 53 -30.13 -7.96 11.11
C TYR A 53 -31.06 -8.93 10.36
N GLU A 54 -32.37 -8.68 10.35
CA GLU A 54 -33.34 -9.59 9.73
C GLU A 54 -33.16 -9.68 8.21
N GLU A 55 -32.79 -8.57 7.55
CA GLU A 55 -32.53 -8.56 6.11
C GLU A 55 -31.24 -9.34 5.77
N LEU A 56 -30.19 -9.23 6.58
CA LEU A 56 -28.95 -10.00 6.39
C LEU A 56 -29.09 -11.46 6.77
N LYS A 57 -29.88 -11.77 7.79
CA LYS A 57 -30.26 -13.13 8.16
C LYS A 57 -31.01 -13.82 7.02
N ALA A 58 -31.99 -13.15 6.43
CA ALA A 58 -32.70 -13.67 5.26
C ALA A 58 -31.76 -13.83 4.05
N PHE A 59 -30.81 -12.92 3.86
CA PHE A 59 -29.84 -12.97 2.77
C PHE A 59 -28.79 -14.07 2.91
N THR A 60 -28.35 -14.36 4.14
CA THR A 60 -27.32 -15.35 4.44
C THR A 60 -27.89 -16.73 4.73
N GLU A 61 -29.21 -16.84 4.92
CA GLU A 61 -29.90 -18.03 5.41
C GLU A 61 -29.35 -18.53 6.76
N SER A 62 -28.75 -17.62 7.55
CA SER A 62 -28.07 -17.93 8.82
C SER A 62 -28.47 -16.96 9.93
N ASN A 63 -28.63 -17.49 11.15
CA ASN A 63 -28.89 -16.66 12.33
C ASN A 63 -27.58 -16.07 12.89
N ASP A 64 -26.50 -16.85 12.83
CA ASP A 64 -25.14 -16.49 13.20
C ASP A 64 -24.34 -16.19 11.93
N PHE A 65 -24.01 -14.93 11.73
CA PHE A 65 -23.16 -14.49 10.62
C PHE A 65 -22.20 -13.42 11.09
N THR A 66 -21.11 -13.27 10.35
CA THR A 66 -20.09 -12.28 10.62
C THR A 66 -20.23 -11.13 9.63
N LEU A 67 -20.58 -9.94 10.12
CA LEU A 67 -20.67 -8.72 9.33
C LEU A 67 -19.33 -7.99 9.35
N HIS A 68 -18.58 -8.06 8.25
CA HIS A 68 -17.43 -7.21 7.99
C HIS A 68 -17.92 -5.84 7.50
N PHE A 69 -17.88 -4.84 8.38
CA PHE A 69 -18.40 -3.50 8.12
C PHE A 69 -17.28 -2.48 7.95
N ASP A 70 -17.06 -2.06 6.72
CA ASP A 70 -16.12 -1.01 6.35
C ASP A 70 -16.82 0.36 6.33
N SER A 71 -16.60 1.16 7.38
CA SER A 71 -17.25 2.47 7.59
C SER A 71 -16.41 3.40 8.49
N ASP A 72 -16.88 4.63 8.71
CA ASP A 72 -16.34 5.55 9.72
C ASP A 72 -16.76 5.14 11.15
N ASP A 73 -16.10 5.71 12.16
CA ASP A 73 -16.32 5.34 13.57
C ASP A 73 -17.77 5.60 14.05
N THR A 74 -18.42 6.66 13.54
CA THR A 74 -19.80 7.00 13.96
C THR A 74 -20.77 5.96 13.41
N SER A 75 -20.65 5.66 12.11
CA SER A 75 -21.42 4.62 11.44
C SER A 75 -21.21 3.25 12.08
N PHE A 76 -19.96 2.92 12.46
CA PHE A 76 -19.63 1.66 13.11
C PHE A 76 -20.32 1.50 14.46
N GLU A 77 -20.29 2.53 15.31
CA GLU A 77 -20.96 2.50 16.62
C GLU A 77 -22.48 2.39 16.49
N ILE A 78 -23.09 3.01 15.48
CA ILE A 78 -24.52 2.88 15.19
C ILE A 78 -24.88 1.42 14.85
N VAL A 79 -24.11 0.76 13.99
CA VAL A 79 -24.34 -0.64 13.64
C VAL A 79 -24.03 -1.57 14.82
N LYS A 80 -22.97 -1.28 15.60
CA LYS A 80 -22.63 -2.01 16.82
C LYS A 80 -23.78 -1.98 17.81
N TYR A 81 -24.35 -0.80 18.05
CA TYR A 81 -25.52 -0.63 18.90
C TYR A 81 -26.71 -1.45 18.38
N ALA A 82 -27.02 -1.34 17.09
CA ALA A 82 -28.15 -2.05 16.48
C ALA A 82 -28.02 -3.59 16.50
N LEU A 83 -26.79 -4.13 16.53
CA LEU A 83 -26.53 -5.57 16.56
C LEU A 83 -26.24 -6.13 17.95
N SER A 84 -26.18 -5.30 18.99
CA SER A 84 -25.73 -5.68 20.34
C SER A 84 -26.54 -6.81 21.00
N GLU A 85 -27.82 -6.92 20.69
CA GLU A 85 -28.71 -7.98 21.19
C GLU A 85 -28.91 -9.13 20.19
N THR A 86 -28.11 -9.17 19.12
CA THR A 86 -28.22 -10.16 18.06
C THR A 86 -27.04 -11.15 18.09
N PRO A 87 -27.22 -12.38 17.59
CA PRO A 87 -26.12 -13.34 17.46
C PRO A 87 -25.13 -13.01 16.32
N ALA A 88 -25.32 -11.91 15.59
CA ALA A 88 -24.41 -11.49 14.54
C ALA A 88 -23.12 -10.90 15.12
N LYS A 89 -21.96 -11.31 14.59
CA LYS A 89 -20.67 -10.75 14.97
C LYS A 89 -20.34 -9.57 14.07
N LEU A 90 -20.11 -8.39 14.65
CA LEU A 90 -19.68 -7.21 13.90
C LEU A 90 -18.15 -7.09 13.91
N ILE A 91 -17.55 -7.02 12.72
CA ILE A 91 -16.12 -6.80 12.53
C ILE A 91 -15.93 -5.50 11.75
N GLY A 92 -15.28 -4.52 12.36
CA GLY A 92 -14.91 -3.28 11.68
C GLY A 92 -13.61 -3.39 10.90
N THR A 93 -13.37 -2.47 9.97
CA THR A 93 -12.02 -2.21 9.43
C THR A 93 -11.03 -1.76 10.51
N ASN A 94 -11.54 -1.31 11.66
CA ASN A 94 -10.80 -0.79 12.81
C ASN A 94 -10.99 -1.70 14.03
N ASN A 95 -10.55 -2.97 14.01
CA ASN A 95 -10.29 -3.70 15.27
C ASN A 95 -8.77 -3.86 15.41
N ILE A 96 -8.10 -2.72 15.39
CA ILE A 96 -6.65 -2.63 15.34
C ILE A 96 -6.13 -2.27 16.72
N ILE A 97 -5.55 -3.25 17.40
CA ILE A 97 -4.75 -3.03 18.59
C ILE A 97 -3.33 -2.72 18.16
N THR A 98 -2.69 -1.71 18.76
CA THR A 98 -1.24 -1.52 18.69
C THR A 98 -0.67 -1.69 20.08
N ILE A 99 0.26 -2.63 20.24
CA ILE A 99 1.00 -2.88 21.46
C ILE A 99 2.42 -2.35 21.25
N LEU A 100 2.80 -1.31 21.99
CA LEU A 100 4.17 -0.85 22.10
C LEU A 100 4.75 -1.42 23.40
N TYR A 101 5.79 -2.25 23.28
CA TYR A 101 6.41 -2.92 24.40
C TYR A 101 7.95 -2.89 24.34
N ASN A 102 8.58 -2.51 25.44
CA ASN A 102 10.03 -2.60 25.67
C ASN A 102 10.29 -2.89 27.15
N GLU A 103 11.28 -3.72 27.48
CA GLU A 103 11.68 -3.99 28.87
C GLU A 103 12.79 -3.05 29.36
N ASN A 104 13.56 -2.46 28.46
CA ASN A 104 14.71 -1.64 28.80
C ASN A 104 14.73 -0.33 27.99
N PRO A 105 14.17 0.78 28.51
CA PRO A 105 13.40 0.88 29.76
C PRO A 105 11.98 0.30 29.62
N PHE A 106 11.40 -0.16 30.73
CA PHE A 106 10.04 -0.71 30.76
C PHE A 106 9.00 0.28 30.22
N THR A 107 8.41 -0.08 29.09
CA THR A 107 7.40 0.70 28.37
C THR A 107 6.32 -0.26 27.89
N THR A 108 5.10 -0.13 28.41
CA THR A 108 3.93 -0.89 27.93
C THR A 108 2.83 0.11 27.60
N ARG A 109 2.52 0.26 26.32
CA ARG A 109 1.44 1.12 25.85
C ARG A 109 0.60 0.37 24.83
N ILE A 110 -0.69 0.26 25.12
CA ILE A 110 -1.65 -0.41 24.26
C ILE A 110 -2.64 0.62 23.78
N THR A 111 -2.93 0.60 22.49
CA THR A 111 -4.00 1.41 21.92
C THR A 111 -4.94 0.54 21.12
N VAL A 112 -6.24 0.75 21.28
CA VAL A 112 -7.28 0.10 20.49
C VAL A 112 -7.85 1.19 19.59
N ASN A 113 -7.69 1.04 18.28
CA ASN A 113 -8.13 2.01 17.28
C ASN A 113 -7.57 3.43 17.52
N GLY A 114 -6.36 3.52 18.07
CA GLY A 114 -5.71 4.79 18.40
C GLY A 114 -6.08 5.38 19.77
N ASN A 115 -7.09 4.82 20.46
CA ASN A 115 -7.44 5.21 21.82
C ASN A 115 -6.60 4.45 22.85
N VAL A 116 -6.18 5.13 23.93
CA VAL A 116 -5.32 4.53 24.96
C VAL A 116 -6.11 3.50 25.78
N PHE A 117 -5.62 2.27 25.78
CA PHE A 117 -6.11 1.21 26.65
C PHE A 117 -5.45 1.34 28.03
N ASN A 118 -6.20 1.08 29.11
CA ASN A 118 -5.68 1.24 30.47
C ASN A 118 -4.69 0.11 30.81
N THR A 119 -3.40 0.42 30.73
CA THR A 119 -2.29 -0.51 31.06
C THR A 119 -1.77 -0.36 32.49
N ALA A 120 -2.41 0.42 33.36
CA ALA A 120 -1.89 0.70 34.71
C ALA A 120 -1.67 -0.57 35.55
N ARG A 121 -2.53 -1.59 35.38
CA ARG A 121 -2.45 -2.87 36.09
C ARG A 121 -1.23 -3.72 35.69
N ILE A 122 -0.65 -3.45 34.52
CA ILE A 122 0.42 -4.24 33.89
C ILE A 122 1.69 -3.42 33.64
N GLN A 123 1.74 -2.19 34.14
CA GLN A 123 2.90 -1.33 33.98
C GLN A 123 4.11 -1.93 34.73
N ASN A 124 5.28 -1.90 34.10
CA ASN A 124 6.54 -2.47 34.62
C ASN A 124 6.50 -4.00 34.83
N ARG A 125 5.61 -4.72 34.13
CA ARG A 125 5.55 -6.18 34.12
C ARG A 125 6.04 -6.74 32.80
N SER A 126 6.63 -7.93 32.84
CA SER A 126 7.10 -8.62 31.64
C SER A 126 5.93 -9.19 30.82
N ILE A 127 6.10 -9.36 29.51
CA ILE A 127 5.03 -9.87 28.63
C ILE A 127 4.47 -11.22 29.05
N ASP A 128 5.32 -12.08 29.61
CA ASP A 128 4.91 -13.37 30.19
C ASP A 128 3.92 -13.22 31.36
N GLU A 129 4.02 -12.15 32.14
CA GLU A 129 3.14 -11.92 33.29
C GLU A 129 1.76 -11.46 32.85
N TRP A 130 1.66 -10.45 31.96
CA TRP A 130 0.36 -9.87 31.59
C TRP A 130 -0.36 -10.58 30.45
N ILE A 131 0.28 -11.52 29.76
CA ILE A 131 -0.45 -12.45 28.89
C ILE A 131 -1.38 -13.35 29.71
N ASN A 132 -0.94 -13.76 30.90
CA ASN A 132 -1.67 -14.68 31.75
C ASN A 132 -2.55 -13.93 32.77
N PRO A 133 -3.57 -14.59 33.34
CA PRO A 133 -4.33 -14.03 34.45
C PRO A 133 -3.43 -13.76 35.67
N ILE A 134 -3.58 -12.59 36.28
CA ILE A 134 -2.89 -12.21 37.52
C ILE A 134 -3.97 -11.98 38.59
N GLN A 135 -3.87 -12.72 39.69
CA GLN A 135 -4.67 -12.49 40.90
C GLN A 135 -3.74 -12.32 42.10
N ILE A 136 -3.55 -11.07 42.54
CA ILE A 136 -2.76 -10.76 43.74
C ILE A 136 -3.51 -9.70 44.55
N ARG A 137 -4.03 -10.10 45.73
CA ARG A 137 -4.83 -9.24 46.62
C ARG A 137 -6.01 -8.62 45.84
N ASP A 138 -6.05 -7.29 45.74
CA ASP A 138 -7.12 -6.53 45.07
C ASP A 138 -6.87 -6.33 43.56
N LEU A 139 -5.74 -6.80 43.02
CA LEU A 139 -5.44 -6.71 41.59
C LEU A 139 -5.98 -7.93 40.86
N GLN A 140 -7.00 -7.71 40.03
CA GLN A 140 -7.53 -8.68 39.08
C GLN A 140 -7.18 -8.27 37.65
N TRP A 141 -6.54 -9.20 36.93
CA TRP A 141 -6.21 -9.09 35.53
C TRP A 141 -6.49 -10.43 34.86
N ASN A 142 -7.32 -10.46 33.83
CA ASN A 142 -7.78 -11.72 33.22
C ASN A 142 -6.86 -12.24 32.11
N GLY A 143 -5.73 -11.57 31.88
CA GLY A 143 -4.86 -11.82 30.73
C GLY A 143 -5.21 -10.89 29.57
N ILE A 144 -4.19 -10.50 28.79
CA ILE A 144 -4.35 -9.43 27.80
C ILE A 144 -5.43 -9.70 26.75
N PHE A 145 -5.55 -10.93 26.29
CA PHE A 145 -6.51 -11.28 25.24
C PHE A 145 -7.94 -11.15 25.73
N GLU A 146 -8.21 -11.59 26.96
CA GLU A 146 -9.54 -11.48 27.56
C GLU A 146 -9.91 -10.02 27.85
N GLU A 147 -8.97 -9.26 28.39
CA GLU A 147 -9.15 -7.83 28.68
C GLU A 147 -9.39 -6.99 27.42
N ILE A 148 -8.74 -7.34 26.30
CA ILE A 148 -8.98 -6.72 25.00
C ILE A 148 -10.32 -7.16 24.42
N THR A 149 -10.65 -8.45 24.49
CA THR A 149 -11.92 -8.99 24.00
C THR A 149 -13.10 -8.32 24.71
N GLU A 150 -13.04 -8.18 26.03
CA GLU A 150 -14.07 -7.50 26.84
C GLU A 150 -14.17 -6.01 26.47
N PHE A 151 -13.03 -5.36 26.24
CA PHE A 151 -13.00 -3.95 25.84
C PHE A 151 -13.56 -3.69 24.44
N ILE A 152 -13.28 -4.57 23.47
CA ILE A 152 -13.75 -4.42 22.08
C ILE A 152 -15.18 -4.97 21.91
N GLY A 153 -15.52 -6.01 22.67
CA GLY A 153 -16.75 -6.79 22.56
C GLY A 153 -16.67 -7.94 21.55
N THR A 154 -15.47 -8.31 21.08
CA THR A 154 -15.26 -9.45 20.16
C THR A 154 -13.86 -10.04 20.31
N ASP A 155 -13.75 -11.35 20.05
CA ASP A 155 -12.51 -12.13 19.99
C ASP A 155 -11.81 -12.07 18.62
N VAL A 156 -12.33 -11.28 17.67
CA VAL A 156 -11.78 -11.12 16.32
C VAL A 156 -11.16 -9.74 16.13
N TYR A 157 -9.84 -9.67 16.23
CA TYR A 157 -9.07 -8.43 16.13
C TYR A 157 -7.62 -8.65 15.68
N LYS A 158 -6.97 -7.55 15.29
CA LYS A 158 -5.59 -7.52 14.81
C LYS A 158 -4.70 -6.79 15.79
N ILE A 159 -3.62 -7.42 16.22
CA ILE A 159 -2.58 -6.80 17.05
C ILE A 159 -1.41 -6.38 16.16
N TYR A 160 -1.02 -5.11 16.18
CA TYR A 160 0.29 -4.64 15.71
C TYR A 160 1.23 -4.49 16.89
N PHE A 161 2.20 -5.39 16.99
CA PHE A 161 3.22 -5.35 18.01
C PHE A 161 4.43 -4.51 17.56
N VAL A 162 4.84 -3.57 18.40
CA VAL A 162 6.01 -2.70 18.24
C VAL A 162 6.93 -2.93 19.42
N GLY A 163 8.07 -3.59 19.20
CA GLY A 163 8.99 -3.97 20.27
C GLY A 163 10.04 -4.95 19.77
N LYS A 164 10.75 -5.65 20.66
CA LYS A 164 11.62 -6.76 20.24
C LYS A 164 10.79 -7.99 19.86
N GLN A 165 11.19 -8.71 18.81
CA GLN A 165 10.44 -9.86 18.31
C GLN A 165 10.36 -11.04 19.29
N GLU A 166 11.33 -11.18 20.21
CA GLU A 166 11.30 -12.20 21.27
C GLU A 166 10.01 -12.11 22.10
N PHE A 167 9.55 -10.90 22.41
CA PHE A 167 8.31 -10.66 23.14
C PHE A 167 7.06 -10.89 22.28
N MET A 168 7.14 -10.61 20.97
CA MET A 168 6.04 -10.91 20.06
C MET A 168 5.78 -12.43 19.97
N LYS A 169 6.82 -13.27 20.02
CA LYS A 169 6.65 -14.73 20.00
C LYS A 169 5.84 -15.20 21.20
N LEU A 170 6.09 -14.64 22.39
CA LEU A 170 5.34 -14.94 23.60
C LEU A 170 3.85 -14.59 23.46
N LEU A 171 3.52 -13.47 22.80
CA LEU A 171 2.13 -13.15 22.44
C LEU A 171 1.53 -14.16 21.46
N ILE A 172 2.25 -14.54 20.40
CA ILE A 172 1.77 -15.48 19.38
C ILE A 172 1.50 -16.86 19.97
N ASP A 173 2.40 -17.37 20.82
CA ASP A 173 2.29 -18.71 21.41
C ASP A 173 1.07 -18.88 22.32
N LYS A 174 0.56 -17.76 22.86
CA LYS A 174 -0.62 -17.72 23.74
C LYS A 174 -1.85 -17.10 23.06
N CYS A 175 -1.75 -16.82 21.77
CA CYS A 175 -2.78 -16.14 20.99
C CYS A 175 -3.99 -17.05 20.75
N GLN A 176 -5.20 -16.50 20.86
CA GLN A 176 -6.43 -17.22 20.51
C GLN A 176 -6.52 -17.38 18.98
N LYS A 177 -7.21 -18.43 18.49
CA LYS A 177 -7.27 -18.80 17.05
C LYS A 177 -7.80 -17.70 16.12
N ASN A 178 -8.52 -16.72 16.67
CA ASN A 178 -9.21 -15.67 15.93
C ASN A 178 -8.51 -14.31 15.98
N VAL A 179 -7.30 -14.25 16.58
CA VAL A 179 -6.52 -13.03 16.74
C VAL A 179 -5.26 -13.12 15.87
N ASP A 180 -5.07 -12.12 15.02
CA ASP A 180 -3.88 -12.02 14.16
C ASP A 180 -2.86 -11.06 14.79
N VAL A 181 -1.62 -11.50 15.01
CA VAL A 181 -0.52 -10.67 15.53
C VAL A 181 0.47 -10.33 14.40
N PHE A 182 0.72 -9.04 14.21
CA PHE A 182 1.58 -8.47 13.17
C PHE A 182 2.71 -7.66 13.79
N TYR A 183 3.93 -7.82 13.31
CA TYR A 183 5.07 -6.98 13.73
C TYR A 183 5.06 -5.62 13.01
N ARG A 184 5.37 -4.53 13.72
CA ARG A 184 5.57 -3.19 13.16
C ARG A 184 6.92 -2.63 13.61
N ASP A 185 7.73 -2.20 12.64
CA ASP A 185 9.06 -1.62 12.89
C ASP A 185 8.95 -0.35 13.76
N PRO A 186 9.69 -0.26 14.89
CA PRO A 186 9.69 0.92 15.77
C PRO A 186 10.01 2.23 15.05
N LYS A 187 10.77 2.22 13.93
CA LYS A 187 11.11 3.42 13.16
C LYS A 187 9.92 4.03 12.39
N ILE A 188 8.84 3.27 12.17
CA ILE A 188 7.61 3.75 11.52
C ILE A 188 6.68 4.41 12.56
N ALA A 189 6.70 3.96 13.82
CA ALA A 189 5.88 4.52 14.91
C ALA A 189 6.33 5.93 15.33
N GLU A 190 7.62 6.25 15.24
CA GLU A 190 8.14 7.60 15.53
C GLU A 190 7.66 8.69 14.56
N LYS A 191 7.36 8.32 13.30
CA LYS A 191 6.87 9.27 12.28
C LYS A 191 5.40 9.67 12.49
N VAL A 192 4.60 8.82 13.13
CA VAL A 192 3.18 9.08 13.41
C VAL A 192 2.99 9.94 14.66
N ASN A 193 3.85 9.79 15.67
CA ASN A 193 3.74 10.54 16.93
C ASN A 193 4.26 11.99 16.85
N LYS A 194 5.12 12.34 15.88
CA LYS A 194 5.57 13.74 15.67
C LYS A 194 4.50 14.66 15.09
N VAL A 195 3.36 14.13 14.64
CA VAL A 195 2.28 14.93 14.04
C VAL A 195 1.22 15.35 15.08
N LYS A 196 1.28 14.86 16.33
CA LYS A 196 0.28 15.13 17.37
C LYS A 196 0.87 15.56 18.72
N GLN A 197 1.66 16.66 18.76
CA GLN A 197 1.84 17.40 20.02
C GLN A 197 1.58 18.91 19.82
N PRO A 198 0.82 19.55 20.72
CA PRO A 198 0.48 20.96 20.63
C PRO A 198 1.59 21.86 21.21
N VAL A 199 1.68 23.04 20.62
CA VAL A 199 2.63 24.12 20.92
C VAL A 199 2.34 24.77 22.28
N LYS A 200 3.38 24.92 23.12
CA LYS A 200 3.76 26.05 24.02
C LYS A 200 4.75 25.52 25.08
N SER A 201 5.76 26.22 25.57
CA SER A 201 6.10 27.66 25.63
C SER A 201 7.59 27.83 25.93
N THR A 202 8.16 28.94 25.46
CA THR A 202 9.52 29.48 25.72
C THR A 202 9.83 29.68 27.21
N PRO A 203 11.13 29.76 27.60
CA PRO A 203 11.73 31.09 27.77
C PRO A 203 13.15 31.26 27.18
N ASN A 204 13.47 32.53 26.98
CA ASN A 204 14.56 33.16 26.24
C ASN A 204 15.99 32.85 26.75
N THR A 205 17.00 32.98 25.87
CA THR A 205 18.01 34.07 25.93
C THR A 205 18.99 34.06 24.73
N ALA A 206 19.18 35.26 24.16
CA ALA A 206 20.29 35.80 23.36
C ALA A 206 20.56 35.32 21.91
N LEU A 207 20.04 36.15 21.00
CA LEU A 207 20.59 36.61 19.71
C LEU A 207 22.02 36.16 19.33
N SER A 208 22.14 35.52 18.16
CA SER A 208 23.10 35.96 17.13
C SER A 208 22.54 35.69 15.73
N ALA A 209 22.79 36.64 14.83
CA ALA A 209 22.07 36.86 13.58
C ALA A 209 22.33 35.78 12.51
N LEU A 210 21.26 35.40 11.79
CA LEU A 210 21.29 34.70 10.51
C LEU A 210 20.50 35.53 9.47
N PRO A 211 20.96 35.57 8.21
CA PRO A 211 20.48 36.52 7.21
C PRO A 211 19.10 36.14 6.68
N LYS A 212 18.24 37.14 6.49
CA LYS A 212 17.00 37.04 5.71
C LYS A 212 17.32 36.53 4.30
N VAL A 213 17.00 35.27 4.02
CA VAL A 213 16.96 34.75 2.65
C VAL A 213 15.70 35.28 1.98
N ASN A 214 15.93 36.04 0.92
CA ASN A 214 14.94 36.82 0.18
C ASN A 214 14.02 35.89 -0.64
N THR A 215 12.75 35.77 -0.25
CA THR A 215 11.72 34.94 -0.89
C THR A 215 11.30 35.41 -2.29
N GLU A 216 11.81 36.56 -2.76
CA GLU A 216 11.53 37.07 -4.10
C GLU A 216 12.34 36.35 -5.20
N ASN A 217 13.53 35.82 -4.89
CA ASN A 217 14.44 35.22 -5.89
C ASN A 217 14.03 33.80 -6.36
N ILE A 218 13.28 33.05 -5.55
CA ILE A 218 12.80 31.71 -5.94
C ILE A 218 11.69 31.84 -7.00
N SER A 219 10.82 32.86 -6.87
CA SER A 219 9.74 33.13 -7.84
C SER A 219 10.27 33.53 -9.22
N LEU A 220 11.36 34.31 -9.26
CA LEU A 220 12.01 34.74 -10.50
C LEU A 220 12.79 33.62 -11.18
N SER A 221 13.39 32.71 -10.41
CA SER A 221 14.12 31.55 -10.93
C SER A 221 13.17 30.51 -11.54
N VAL A 222 12.02 30.30 -10.91
CA VAL A 222 10.93 29.45 -11.43
C VAL A 222 10.26 30.10 -12.64
N LYS A 223 10.01 31.42 -12.63
CA LYS A 223 9.49 32.15 -13.80
C LYS A 223 10.47 32.16 -14.96
N LYS A 224 11.77 32.39 -14.75
CA LYS A 224 12.80 32.32 -15.81
C LYS A 224 12.94 30.92 -16.38
N THR A 225 12.78 29.88 -15.56
CA THR A 225 12.82 28.49 -16.03
C THR A 225 11.56 28.14 -16.80
N ALA A 226 10.39 28.62 -16.36
CA ALA A 226 9.12 28.48 -17.05
C ALA A 226 9.08 29.26 -18.38
N GLU A 227 9.65 30.47 -18.44
CA GLU A 227 9.78 31.26 -19.67
C GLU A 227 10.82 30.66 -20.62
N LYS A 228 11.95 30.14 -20.11
CA LYS A 228 12.88 29.33 -20.93
C LYS A 228 12.20 28.09 -21.49
N LEU A 229 11.40 27.37 -20.70
CA LEU A 229 10.63 26.21 -21.18
C LEU A 229 9.56 26.61 -22.20
N LYS A 230 8.91 27.77 -22.03
CA LYS A 230 7.89 28.31 -22.94
C LYS A 230 8.48 28.79 -24.26
N ASN A 231 9.67 29.38 -24.24
CA ASN A 231 10.39 29.85 -25.43
C ASN A 231 11.02 28.67 -26.20
N THR A 232 11.57 27.66 -25.52
CA THR A 232 12.05 26.42 -26.18
C THR A 232 10.90 25.61 -26.81
N ALA A 233 9.69 25.69 -26.24
CA ALA A 233 8.50 25.05 -26.79
C ALA A 233 7.93 25.76 -28.05
N ALA A 234 8.34 27.00 -28.33
CA ALA A 234 7.91 27.75 -29.50
C ALA A 234 8.82 27.54 -30.73
N GLU A 235 10.05 27.04 -30.54
CA GLU A 235 11.04 26.86 -31.62
C GLU A 235 11.26 25.39 -32.05
N SER A 236 10.76 24.39 -31.30
CA SER A 236 10.99 22.99 -31.66
C SER A 236 9.92 22.46 -32.61
N ASP A 237 10.08 22.71 -33.91
CA ASP A 237 9.51 21.82 -34.93
C ASP A 237 10.16 20.44 -34.76
N SER A 238 9.53 19.57 -33.97
CA SER A 238 9.95 18.19 -33.79
C SER A 238 9.62 17.40 -35.06
N THR A 239 10.36 17.62 -36.15
CA THR A 239 10.23 16.80 -37.35
C THR A 239 10.75 15.40 -37.05
N GLU A 240 9.83 14.45 -36.86
CA GLU A 240 10.13 13.03 -36.63
C GLU A 240 10.90 12.47 -37.84
N ASN A 241 12.16 12.08 -37.66
CA ASN A 241 12.97 11.47 -38.72
C ASN A 241 12.79 9.95 -38.73
N LEU A 242 11.77 9.49 -39.45
CA LEU A 242 11.41 8.08 -39.56
C LEU A 242 12.28 7.29 -40.56
N ASN A 243 13.10 7.98 -41.37
CA ASN A 243 13.91 7.35 -42.42
C ASN A 243 15.05 6.48 -41.87
N ASN A 244 15.48 6.76 -40.65
CA ASN A 244 16.59 6.05 -40.01
C ASN A 244 16.16 4.69 -39.42
N ILE A 245 14.85 4.40 -39.35
CA ILE A 245 14.33 3.16 -38.76
C ILE A 245 14.21 2.06 -39.84
N PRO A 246 14.91 0.92 -39.71
CA PRO A 246 14.92 -0.14 -40.73
C PRO A 246 13.68 -1.07 -40.64
N ILE A 247 12.48 -0.50 -40.58
CA ILE A 247 11.20 -1.25 -40.51
C ILE A 247 10.40 -0.97 -41.78
N LYS A 248 10.07 -2.02 -42.54
CA LYS A 248 9.35 -1.90 -43.83
C LYS A 248 7.91 -1.40 -43.70
N ASN A 249 7.23 -1.74 -42.61
CA ASN A 249 5.82 -1.38 -42.42
C ASN A 249 5.69 0.04 -41.83
N ASP A 250 5.04 0.94 -42.56
CA ASP A 250 4.92 2.36 -42.18
C ASP A 250 4.05 2.58 -40.93
N PHE A 251 3.03 1.75 -40.72
CA PHE A 251 2.21 1.83 -39.52
C PHE A 251 3.03 1.47 -38.27
N ILE A 252 3.82 0.40 -38.36
CA ILE A 252 4.72 -0.04 -37.28
C ILE A 252 5.80 1.01 -37.04
N ARG A 253 6.37 1.55 -38.12
CA ARG A 253 7.43 2.56 -38.04
C ARG A 253 6.97 3.84 -37.35
N LYS A 254 5.75 4.31 -37.63
CA LYS A 254 5.17 5.51 -36.96
C LYS A 254 4.87 5.29 -35.49
N ASN A 255 4.47 4.08 -35.10
CA ASN A 255 4.02 3.78 -33.73
C ASN A 255 5.02 2.94 -32.93
N ILE A 256 6.26 2.80 -33.41
CA ILE A 256 7.24 1.84 -32.87
C ILE A 256 7.49 2.03 -31.37
N MET A 257 7.57 3.27 -30.87
CA MET A 257 7.75 3.53 -29.44
C MET A 257 6.54 3.11 -28.61
N SER A 258 5.31 3.29 -29.13
CA SER A 258 4.10 2.80 -28.46
C SER A 258 4.07 1.28 -28.45
N PHE A 259 4.50 0.61 -29.52
CA PHE A 259 4.64 -0.84 -29.53
C PHE A 259 5.66 -1.32 -28.51
N CYS A 260 6.83 -0.69 -28.42
CA CYS A 260 7.81 -1.00 -27.39
C CYS A 260 7.25 -0.82 -25.97
N ALA A 261 6.55 0.28 -25.71
CA ALA A 261 5.93 0.56 -24.41
C ALA A 261 4.83 -0.45 -24.03
N VAL A 262 3.99 -0.86 -24.99
CA VAL A 262 3.00 -1.94 -24.77
C VAL A 262 3.69 -3.25 -24.46
N ILE A 263 4.77 -3.58 -25.18
CA ILE A 263 5.58 -4.76 -24.89
C ILE A 263 6.16 -4.67 -23.46
N SER A 264 6.69 -3.51 -23.03
CA SER A 264 7.19 -3.34 -21.66
C SER A 264 6.13 -3.65 -20.60
N ILE A 265 4.89 -3.19 -20.81
CA ILE A 265 3.76 -3.48 -19.89
C ILE A 265 3.50 -4.99 -19.86
N ILE A 266 3.46 -5.67 -21.00
CA ILE A 266 3.24 -7.12 -21.05
C ILE A 266 4.37 -7.87 -20.32
N MET A 267 5.63 -7.41 -20.45
CA MET A 267 6.77 -8.05 -19.78
C MET A 267 6.73 -7.91 -18.25
N THR A 268 5.95 -6.97 -17.70
CA THR A 268 5.78 -6.85 -16.24
C THR A 268 5.09 -8.06 -15.61
N PHE A 269 4.36 -8.87 -16.38
CA PHE A 269 3.76 -10.11 -15.88
C PHE A 269 4.76 -11.27 -15.76
N LEU A 270 5.99 -11.10 -16.28
CA LEU A 270 7.04 -12.11 -16.17
C LEU A 270 7.79 -12.01 -14.83
N PRO A 271 8.47 -13.10 -14.40
CA PRO A 271 9.33 -13.09 -13.21
C PRO A 271 10.37 -11.97 -13.26
N PHE A 272 10.22 -10.99 -12.39
CA PHE A 272 11.08 -9.80 -12.29
C PHE A 272 12.28 -10.05 -11.38
N ALA A 273 12.06 -10.63 -10.21
CA ALA A 273 13.11 -10.98 -9.27
C ALA A 273 12.78 -12.31 -8.58
N SER A 274 13.80 -12.96 -8.03
CA SER A 274 13.58 -14.09 -7.15
C SER A 274 14.50 -14.04 -5.94
N PHE A 275 13.99 -14.55 -4.83
CA PHE A 275 14.62 -14.46 -3.53
C PHE A 275 14.61 -15.84 -2.87
N SER A 276 15.72 -16.21 -2.24
CA SER A 276 15.80 -17.39 -1.38
C SER A 276 16.66 -17.09 -0.14
N ALA A 277 16.31 -17.70 0.98
CA ALA A 277 17.12 -17.64 2.20
C ALA A 277 18.06 -18.85 2.23
N LYS A 278 19.32 -18.65 2.60
CA LYS A 278 20.28 -19.73 2.84
C LYS A 278 20.78 -19.67 4.28
N ALA A 279 20.58 -20.75 5.05
CA ALA A 279 21.10 -20.92 6.40
C ALA A 279 21.97 -22.18 6.43
N GLY A 280 23.29 -22.03 6.63
CA GLY A 280 24.23 -23.14 6.46
C GLY A 280 24.20 -23.73 5.05
N ASP A 281 24.00 -25.05 4.95
CA ASP A 281 23.87 -25.78 3.67
C ASP A 281 22.42 -25.91 3.16
N VAL A 282 21.44 -25.47 3.95
CA VAL A 282 20.03 -25.55 3.59
C VAL A 282 19.61 -24.27 2.85
N THR A 283 19.07 -24.45 1.64
CA THR A 283 18.50 -23.36 0.85
C THR A 283 16.97 -23.44 0.95
N GLY A 284 16.35 -22.40 1.47
CA GLY A 284 14.90 -22.27 1.54
C GLY A 284 14.25 -22.09 0.17
N ASN A 285 12.93 -22.15 0.14
CA ASN A 285 12.14 -22.05 -1.08
C ASN A 285 12.43 -20.74 -1.83
N LYS A 286 12.54 -20.85 -3.16
CA LYS A 286 12.72 -19.72 -4.06
C LYS A 286 11.36 -19.06 -4.28
N ILE A 287 11.23 -17.81 -3.84
CA ILE A 287 10.06 -16.97 -4.07
C ILE A 287 10.34 -16.14 -5.32
N SER A 288 9.43 -16.14 -6.29
CA SER A 288 9.59 -15.39 -7.55
C SER A 288 8.52 -14.31 -7.64
N VAL A 289 8.95 -13.07 -7.82
CA VAL A 289 8.10 -11.90 -7.86
C VAL A 289 8.02 -11.39 -9.28
N SER A 290 6.81 -11.21 -9.82
CA SER A 290 6.59 -10.55 -11.11
C SER A 290 6.66 -9.02 -10.99
N GLY A 291 6.90 -8.33 -12.11
CA GLY A 291 6.90 -6.86 -12.16
C GLY A 291 5.54 -6.25 -11.75
N PHE A 292 4.44 -6.95 -12.06
CA PHE A 292 3.09 -6.58 -11.65
C PHE A 292 2.87 -6.72 -10.15
N GLU A 293 3.35 -7.78 -9.54
CA GLU A 293 3.26 -7.97 -8.07
C GLU A 293 4.06 -6.92 -7.30
N THR A 294 5.07 -6.29 -7.90
CA THR A 294 5.78 -5.17 -7.25
C THR A 294 4.87 -3.97 -6.94
N LEU A 295 3.77 -3.79 -7.68
CA LEU A 295 2.79 -2.71 -7.46
C LEU A 295 1.81 -3.00 -6.34
N PHE A 296 1.26 -4.21 -6.34
CA PHE A 296 0.10 -4.57 -5.51
C PHE A 296 0.49 -5.39 -4.29
N GLY A 297 1.75 -5.82 -4.24
CA GLY A 297 2.29 -6.68 -3.19
C GLY A 297 2.57 -8.09 -3.69
N VAL A 298 3.58 -8.71 -3.07
CA VAL A 298 3.99 -10.09 -3.34
C VAL A 298 3.08 -11.03 -2.57
N ASN A 299 2.31 -11.87 -3.28
CA ASN A 299 1.30 -12.75 -2.66
C ASN A 299 1.90 -13.77 -1.67
N GLU A 300 3.14 -14.21 -1.89
CA GLU A 300 3.82 -15.13 -0.96
C GLU A 300 4.29 -14.44 0.33
N ILE A 301 4.41 -13.10 0.33
CA ILE A 301 4.68 -12.30 1.52
C ILE A 301 3.33 -11.81 2.06
N LYS A 302 2.74 -12.56 2.99
CA LYS A 302 1.41 -12.25 3.56
C LYS A 302 1.43 -11.18 4.67
N VAL A 303 2.54 -10.43 4.83
CA VAL A 303 2.79 -9.53 5.97
C VAL A 303 3.30 -8.17 5.49
N GLY A 304 2.61 -7.08 5.88
CA GLY A 304 3.03 -5.68 5.65
C GLY A 304 2.71 -5.12 4.27
N SER A 305 2.94 -3.80 4.07
CA SER A 305 2.98 -3.19 2.74
C SER A 305 4.26 -3.65 2.05
N ASN A 306 4.14 -4.63 1.17
CA ASN A 306 5.22 -5.23 0.40
C ASN A 306 5.19 -4.78 -1.07
N SER A 307 4.42 -3.72 -1.37
CA SER A 307 4.48 -2.99 -2.62
C SER A 307 5.63 -2.01 -2.61
N SER A 308 6.30 -1.88 -3.75
CA SER A 308 7.28 -0.83 -3.96
C SER A 308 6.59 0.37 -4.60
N ILE A 309 6.67 1.54 -3.96
CA ILE A 309 6.16 2.79 -4.56
C ILE A 309 6.87 3.11 -5.89
N PHE A 310 8.09 2.59 -6.06
CA PHE A 310 8.88 2.71 -7.28
C PHE A 310 8.43 1.73 -8.36
N GLY A 311 7.71 0.66 -8.01
CA GLY A 311 7.03 -0.21 -8.96
C GLY A 311 6.05 0.57 -9.85
N LEU A 312 5.47 1.68 -9.36
CA LEU A 312 4.63 2.59 -10.17
C LEU A 312 5.37 3.13 -11.39
N ILE A 313 6.68 3.33 -11.29
CA ILE A 313 7.50 3.84 -12.40
C ILE A 313 7.53 2.84 -13.56
N LEU A 314 7.51 1.54 -13.27
CA LEU A 314 7.49 0.47 -14.28
C LEU A 314 6.24 0.53 -15.17
N PHE A 315 5.16 1.15 -14.69
CA PHE A 315 3.88 1.25 -15.40
C PHE A 315 3.60 2.66 -15.91
N LEU A 316 3.95 3.69 -15.14
CA LEU A 316 3.75 5.09 -15.55
C LEU A 316 4.60 5.46 -16.75
N VAL A 317 5.85 5.01 -16.82
CA VAL A 317 6.76 5.31 -17.95
C VAL A 317 6.19 4.84 -19.29
N PRO A 318 5.81 3.54 -19.48
CA PRO A 318 5.25 3.10 -20.73
C PRO A 318 3.90 3.76 -21.05
N ILE A 319 3.07 4.04 -20.04
CA ILE A 319 1.82 4.80 -20.24
C ILE A 319 2.09 6.20 -20.77
N ILE A 320 3.03 6.95 -20.17
CA ILE A 320 3.41 8.29 -20.65
C ILE A 320 3.91 8.23 -22.10
N ILE A 321 4.69 7.20 -22.45
CA ILE A 321 5.21 7.00 -23.81
C ILE A 321 4.09 6.75 -24.82
N ILE A 322 3.09 5.95 -24.45
CA ILE A 322 1.89 5.72 -25.27
C ILE A 322 1.11 7.02 -25.44
N VAL A 323 0.82 7.70 -24.33
CA VAL A 323 -0.03 8.90 -24.28
C VAL A 323 0.57 10.05 -25.09
N MET A 324 1.90 10.24 -25.10
CA MET A 324 2.53 11.33 -25.86
C MET A 324 2.30 11.21 -27.38
N ASN A 325 2.02 10.01 -27.89
CA ASN A 325 1.73 9.80 -29.31
C ASN A 325 0.32 10.24 -29.71
N TYR A 326 -0.62 10.36 -28.75
CA TYR A 326 -2.01 10.70 -29.02
C TYR A 326 -2.43 12.10 -28.51
N ILE A 327 -1.74 12.65 -27.49
CA ILE A 327 -2.08 13.96 -26.90
C ILE A 327 -1.35 15.11 -27.61
N LYS A 328 -2.10 15.96 -28.32
CA LYS A 328 -1.57 17.14 -29.05
C LYS A 328 -0.76 18.10 -28.18
N PRO A 329 -1.17 18.45 -26.94
CA PRO A 329 -0.37 19.28 -26.03
C PRO A 329 1.04 18.77 -25.70
N LEU A 330 1.31 17.46 -25.81
CA LEU A 330 2.60 16.87 -25.46
C LEU A 330 3.61 16.88 -26.62
N LYS A 331 3.19 17.30 -27.83
CA LYS A 331 4.06 17.40 -29.02
C LYS A 331 5.41 18.10 -28.80
N PRO A 332 5.49 19.31 -28.21
CA PRO A 332 6.76 20.01 -28.02
C PRO A 332 7.72 19.26 -27.06
N PHE A 333 7.18 18.42 -26.18
CA PHE A 333 7.97 17.66 -25.22
C PHE A 333 8.40 16.28 -25.71
N LYS A 334 7.90 15.82 -26.87
CA LYS A 334 8.14 14.47 -27.41
C LYS A 334 9.62 14.10 -27.46
N LYS A 335 10.48 15.02 -27.92
CA LYS A 335 11.94 14.82 -28.00
C LYS A 335 12.56 14.47 -26.64
N TYR A 336 12.13 15.15 -25.57
CA TYR A 336 12.64 14.93 -24.23
C TYR A 336 12.03 13.69 -23.59
N ILE A 337 10.73 13.47 -23.75
CA ILE A 337 10.02 12.31 -23.18
C ILE A 337 10.52 11.01 -23.82
N ALA A 338 10.77 11.00 -25.14
CA ALA A 338 11.23 9.81 -25.88
C ALA A 338 12.55 9.23 -25.39
N VAL A 339 13.38 10.01 -24.69
CA VAL A 339 14.66 9.56 -24.13
C VAL A 339 14.65 9.60 -22.60
N GLY A 340 14.10 10.65 -22.02
CA GLY A 340 14.04 10.86 -20.57
C GLY A 340 13.13 9.88 -19.84
N ALA A 341 11.96 9.56 -20.40
CA ALA A 341 11.04 8.63 -19.75
C ALA A 341 11.61 7.19 -19.70
N PRO A 342 12.15 6.61 -20.79
CA PRO A 342 12.85 5.32 -20.71
C PRO A 342 14.04 5.33 -19.74
N ALA A 343 14.84 6.40 -19.70
CA ALA A 343 15.95 6.50 -18.75
C ALA A 343 15.47 6.49 -17.30
N LEU A 344 14.37 7.19 -17.00
CA LEU A 344 13.71 7.16 -15.70
C LEU A 344 13.11 5.77 -15.39
N GLY A 345 12.61 5.07 -16.41
CA GLY A 345 12.16 3.68 -16.32
C GLY A 345 13.27 2.72 -15.89
N ILE A 346 14.46 2.84 -16.50
CA ILE A 346 15.66 2.06 -16.14
C ILE A 346 16.05 2.33 -14.68
N ILE A 347 16.12 3.61 -14.28
CA ILE A 347 16.44 3.96 -12.89
C ILE A 347 15.40 3.38 -11.91
N GLY A 348 14.10 3.54 -12.24
CA GLY A 348 13.00 3.01 -11.44
C GLY A 348 13.04 1.49 -11.30
N GLU A 349 13.42 0.78 -12.36
CA GLU A 349 13.59 -0.67 -12.36
C GLU A 349 14.66 -1.14 -11.37
N PHE A 350 15.85 -0.52 -11.38
CA PHE A 350 16.90 -0.84 -10.40
C PHE A 350 16.48 -0.49 -8.97
N ILE A 351 15.87 0.67 -8.75
CA ILE A 351 15.38 1.07 -7.43
C ILE A 351 14.34 0.08 -6.91
N THR A 352 13.39 -0.33 -7.77
CA THR A 352 12.36 -1.32 -7.41
C THR A 352 12.98 -2.65 -6.99
N PHE A 353 14.02 -3.12 -7.69
CA PHE A 353 14.75 -4.32 -7.29
C PHE A 353 15.43 -4.17 -5.91
N PHE A 354 16.11 -3.05 -5.65
CA PHE A 354 16.78 -2.82 -4.37
C PHE A 354 15.78 -2.67 -3.22
N ASP A 355 14.64 -2.04 -3.47
CA ASP A 355 13.56 -1.88 -2.50
C ASP A 355 12.96 -3.24 -2.11
N LEU A 356 12.66 -4.09 -3.10
CA LEU A 356 12.23 -5.48 -2.87
C LEU A 356 13.29 -6.27 -2.11
N ARG A 357 14.57 -6.17 -2.48
CA ARG A 357 15.64 -6.84 -1.75
C ARG A 357 15.73 -6.37 -0.29
N GLY A 358 15.51 -5.08 -0.05
CA GLY A 358 15.41 -4.51 1.29
C GLY A 358 14.25 -5.13 2.07
N ALA A 359 13.06 -5.17 1.47
CA ALA A 359 11.88 -5.81 2.06
C ALA A 359 12.14 -7.29 2.38
N PHE A 360 12.61 -8.10 1.43
CA PHE A 360 12.96 -9.51 1.64
C PHE A 360 14.01 -9.73 2.71
N LYS A 361 14.96 -8.81 2.88
CA LYS A 361 15.95 -8.88 3.96
C LYS A 361 15.33 -8.69 5.35
N THR A 362 14.30 -7.86 5.47
CA THR A 362 13.56 -7.70 6.75
C THR A 362 12.76 -8.94 7.14
N PHE A 363 12.50 -9.85 6.18
CA PHE A 363 11.77 -11.10 6.41
C PHE A 363 12.66 -12.30 6.77
N ILE A 364 13.99 -12.21 6.63
CA ILE A 364 14.90 -13.28 7.08
C ILE A 364 15.12 -13.15 8.59
N GLN A 365 14.59 -14.10 9.36
CA GLN A 365 14.52 -14.08 10.82
C GLN A 365 15.64 -14.85 11.53
N ASP A 366 16.47 -15.61 10.80
CA ASP A 366 17.55 -16.41 11.40
C ASP A 366 18.89 -15.64 11.45
N GLU A 367 19.48 -15.54 12.64
CA GLU A 367 20.85 -15.06 12.83
C GLU A 367 21.83 -15.99 12.08
N GLY A 368 22.35 -15.50 10.95
CA GLY A 368 23.27 -16.24 10.07
C GLY A 368 22.71 -16.60 8.70
N ALA A 369 21.41 -16.42 8.46
CA ALA A 369 20.80 -16.66 7.16
C ALA A 369 21.12 -15.52 6.17
N LYS A 370 21.63 -15.87 4.98
CA LYS A 370 21.94 -14.93 3.89
C LYS A 370 20.81 -14.91 2.87
N LEU A 371 20.35 -13.71 2.52
CA LEU A 371 19.45 -13.51 1.37
C LEU A 371 20.23 -13.70 0.07
N SER A 372 19.86 -14.72 -0.69
CA SER A 372 20.21 -14.83 -2.10
C SER A 372 19.13 -14.13 -2.92
N SER A 373 19.55 -13.22 -3.80
CA SER A 373 18.66 -12.51 -4.72
C SER A 373 19.15 -12.72 -6.15
N SER A 374 18.26 -13.13 -7.04
CA SER A 374 18.54 -13.27 -8.47
C SER A 374 17.58 -12.42 -9.29
N LEU A 375 18.08 -11.80 -10.37
CA LEU A 375 17.25 -11.09 -11.34
C LEU A 375 16.50 -12.11 -12.21
N GLY A 376 15.21 -11.87 -12.42
CA GLY A 376 14.37 -12.70 -13.28
C GLY A 376 14.44 -12.28 -14.74
N ILE A 377 13.87 -13.10 -15.64
CA ILE A 377 13.85 -12.81 -17.08
C ILE A 377 13.07 -11.54 -17.41
N GLY A 378 12.02 -11.24 -16.64
CA GLY A 378 11.21 -10.03 -16.79
C GLY A 378 12.02 -8.76 -16.61
N PHE A 379 12.97 -8.73 -15.65
CA PHE A 379 13.88 -7.60 -15.46
C PHE A 379 14.70 -7.32 -16.72
N PHE A 380 15.35 -8.34 -17.29
CA PHE A 380 16.16 -8.13 -18.49
C PHE A 380 15.34 -7.72 -19.71
N LEU A 381 14.11 -8.24 -19.85
CA LEU A 381 13.22 -7.91 -20.95
C LEU A 381 12.65 -6.49 -20.85
N ILE A 382 12.30 -6.03 -19.65
CA ILE A 382 11.86 -4.65 -19.38
C ILE A 382 13.03 -3.69 -19.64
N LEU A 383 14.20 -3.98 -19.09
CA LEU A 383 15.43 -3.21 -19.32
C LEU A 383 15.76 -3.09 -20.81
N ALA A 384 15.76 -4.21 -21.54
CA ALA A 384 16.00 -4.22 -22.98
C ALA A 384 14.94 -3.40 -23.74
N SER A 385 13.68 -3.46 -23.30
CA SER A 385 12.58 -2.70 -23.88
C SER A 385 12.77 -1.18 -23.67
N TYR A 386 13.17 -0.74 -22.48
CA TYR A 386 13.48 0.68 -22.24
C TYR A 386 14.70 1.17 -23.00
N ILE A 387 15.77 0.37 -23.07
CA ILE A 387 16.95 0.69 -23.88
C ILE A 387 16.55 0.83 -25.36
N LEU A 388 15.78 -0.13 -25.89
CA LEU A 388 15.32 -0.08 -27.26
C LEU A 388 14.45 1.16 -27.52
N THR A 389 13.56 1.49 -26.59
CA THR A 389 12.71 2.68 -26.70
C THR A 389 13.54 3.97 -26.69
N ALA A 390 14.56 4.06 -25.83
CA ALA A 390 15.48 5.19 -25.79
C ALA A 390 16.28 5.33 -27.09
N VAL A 391 16.81 4.22 -27.63
CA VAL A 391 17.55 4.19 -28.90
C VAL A 391 16.65 4.65 -30.05
N VAL A 392 15.41 4.13 -30.13
CA VAL A 392 14.43 4.54 -31.13
C VAL A 392 14.10 6.03 -30.98
N GLY A 393 13.92 6.53 -29.75
CA GLY A 393 13.73 7.96 -29.48
C GLY A 393 14.91 8.83 -29.92
N LEU A 394 16.14 8.36 -29.73
CA LEU A 394 17.35 9.03 -30.22
C LEU A 394 17.44 9.02 -31.75
N MET A 395 17.04 7.94 -32.41
CA MET A 395 16.99 7.87 -33.87
C MET A 395 15.93 8.80 -34.46
N MET A 396 14.72 8.82 -33.88
CA MET A 396 13.58 9.61 -34.38
C MET A 396 13.74 11.12 -34.17
N TYR A 397 14.25 11.54 -33.00
CA TYR A 397 14.24 12.95 -32.59
C TYR A 397 15.62 13.59 -32.46
N HIS A 398 16.69 12.79 -32.47
CA HIS A 398 18.07 13.28 -32.35
C HIS A 398 18.96 12.84 -33.52
N GLY A 399 18.41 12.17 -34.54
CA GLY A 399 19.13 11.83 -35.76
C GLY A 399 20.25 10.80 -35.59
N MET A 400 20.21 9.99 -34.53
CA MET A 400 21.20 8.93 -34.33
C MET A 400 21.09 7.89 -35.45
N GLU A 401 22.22 7.51 -36.06
CA GLU A 401 22.30 6.41 -37.03
C GLU A 401 22.92 5.18 -36.37
N LEU A 402 22.35 4.00 -36.62
CA LEU A 402 22.94 2.75 -36.17
C LEU A 402 24.26 2.51 -36.93
N PRO A 403 25.33 2.04 -36.25
CA PRO A 403 26.60 1.75 -36.91
C PRO A 403 26.37 0.73 -38.03
N LYS A 404 26.65 1.14 -39.28
CA LYS A 404 26.52 0.27 -40.45
C LYS A 404 27.45 -0.92 -40.26
N LYS A 405 26.91 -2.15 -40.30
CA LYS A 405 27.70 -3.39 -40.35
C LYS A 405 28.75 -3.22 -41.45
N LYS A 406 30.04 -3.29 -41.11
CA LYS A 406 31.09 -3.46 -42.11
C LYS A 406 30.70 -4.69 -42.94
N LYS A 407 30.36 -4.48 -44.21
CA LYS A 407 30.30 -5.58 -45.18
C LYS A 407 31.68 -6.23 -45.12
N ASN A 408 31.77 -7.44 -44.57
CA ASN A 408 32.93 -8.27 -44.82
C ASN A 408 33.04 -8.40 -46.33
N ARG A 409 34.06 -7.74 -46.91
CA ARG A 409 34.54 -8.05 -48.25
C ARG A 409 34.96 -9.52 -48.18
N LYS A 410 34.14 -10.39 -48.77
CA LYS A 410 34.64 -11.65 -49.33
C LYS A 410 35.15 -11.34 -50.72
#